data_AF-A0A9D8SX93-F1
#
_entry.id   AF-A0A9D8SX93-F1
#
_cell.length_a   1.000
_cell.length_b   1.000
_cell.length_c   1.000
_cell.angle_alpha   90.00
_cell.angle_beta   90.00
_cell.angle_gamma   90.00
#
_symmetry.space_group_name_H-M   'P 1'
#
loop_
_entity.id
_entity.type
_entity.pdbx_description
1 polymer ?
#
loop_
_entity_poly.entity_id
_entity_poly.type
_entity_poly.pdbx_seq_one_letter_code
_entity_poly.pdbx_strand_id
1 'polypeptide(L)' 'MASEKQNKISVIIPVYKTERFLAAALDSLVAQTYENWEAVCVNDGSPDNCIDILKEYSKRDNRIK' A
#
# COMPACT_ATOMS: atom_id res chain seq x y z
N MET A 1 -15.22 8.94 28.59
CA MET A 1 -14.45 7.75 28.17
C MET A 1 -13.31 8.24 27.31
N ALA A 2 -12.06 7.93 27.65
CA ALA A 2 -10.91 8.37 26.86
C ALA A 2 -10.98 7.70 25.47
N SER A 3 -10.86 8.49 24.42
CA SER A 3 -10.65 7.96 23.06
C SER A 3 -9.32 7.24 23.06
N GLU A 4 -9.32 5.92 22.87
CA GLU A 4 -8.08 5.17 22.68
C GLU A 4 -7.43 5.64 21.38
N LYS A 5 -6.30 6.33 21.52
CA LYS A 5 -5.55 6.85 20.39
C LYS A 5 -4.90 5.66 19.68
N GLN A 6 -5.52 5.20 18.59
CA GLN A 6 -4.94 4.14 17.77
C GLN A 6 -3.64 4.63 17.12
N ASN A 7 -2.55 3.90 17.29
CA ASN A 7 -1.26 4.24 16.68
C ASN A 7 -1.30 4.05 15.17
N LYS A 8 -0.85 5.06 14.41
CA LYS A 8 -0.78 4.90 12.96
C LYS A 8 0.35 3.95 12.59
N ILE A 9 0.07 2.95 11.75
CA ILE A 9 1.07 2.03 11.21
C ILE A 9 1.46 2.49 9.80
N SER A 10 2.75 2.68 9.55
CA SER A 10 3.26 2.98 8.21
C SER A 10 3.97 1.74 7.64
N VAL A 11 3.45 1.22 6.53
CA VAL A 11 3.98 0.05 5.81
C VAL A 11 4.80 0.56 4.63
N ILE A 12 6.11 0.35 4.63
CA ILE A 12 6.99 0.78 3.54
C ILE A 12 7.21 -0.40 2.60
N ILE A 13 6.93 -0.21 1.31
CA ILE A 13 6.98 -1.27 0.29
C ILE A 13 7.92 -0.85 -0.83
N PRO A 14 9.16 -1.38 -0.90
CA PRO A 14 10.00 -1.22 -2.08
C PRO A 14 9.44 -2.06 -3.24
N VAL A 15 9.40 -1.48 -4.43
CA VAL A 15 8.78 -2.09 -5.62
C VAL A 15 9.82 -2.13 -6.74
N TYR A 16 10.27 -3.35 -7.08
CA TYR A 16 11.15 -3.63 -8.23
C TYR A 16 10.93 -5.05 -8.74
N LYS A 17 10.52 -5.19 -10.01
CA LYS A 17 10.20 -6.46 -10.67
C LYS A 17 9.19 -7.33 -9.92
N THR A 18 8.15 -6.71 -9.36
CA THR A 18 7.13 -7.39 -8.54
C THR A 18 5.74 -7.40 -9.18
N GLU A 19 5.58 -7.06 -10.46
CA GLU A 19 4.28 -6.95 -11.15
C GLU A 19 3.33 -8.13 -10.84
N ARG A 20 3.85 -9.36 -10.89
CA ARG A 20 3.08 -10.59 -10.62
C ARG A 20 2.46 -10.67 -9.22
N PHE A 21 3.06 -10.02 -8.22
CA PHE A 21 2.69 -10.15 -6.81
C PHE A 21 2.12 -8.86 -6.21
N LEU A 22 2.39 -7.71 -6.85
CA LEU A 22 2.10 -6.40 -6.30
C LEU A 22 0.61 -6.22 -6.00
N ALA A 23 -0.28 -6.59 -6.92
CA ALA A 23 -1.73 -6.47 -6.72
C ALA A 23 -2.21 -7.29 -5.51
N ALA A 24 -1.79 -8.55 -5.41
CA ALA A 24 -2.16 -9.43 -4.29
C ALA A 24 -1.64 -8.90 -2.94
N ALA A 25 -0.42 -8.32 -2.92
CA ALA A 25 0.13 -7.71 -1.72
C ALA A 25 -0.69 -6.47 -1.28
N LEU A 26 -1.06 -5.60 -2.23
CA LEU A 26 -1.87 -4.42 -1.95
C LEU A 26 -3.31 -4.78 -1.54
N ASP A 27 -3.93 -5.78 -2.18
CA ASP A 27 -5.24 -6.31 -1.76
C ASP A 27 -5.20 -6.84 -0.33
N SER A 28 -4.10 -7.49 0.06
CA SER A 28 -3.93 -7.95 1.44
C SER A 28 -3.88 -6.80 2.45
N LEU A 29 -3.28 -5.67 2.09
CA LEU A 29 -3.25 -4.46 2.93
C LEU A 29 -4.62 -3.79 3.01
N VAL A 30 -5.32 -3.67 1.88
CA VAL A 30 -6.69 -3.11 1.84
C VAL A 30 -7.65 -3.91 2.73
N ALA A 31 -7.46 -5.23 2.80
CA ALA A 31 -8.29 -6.14 3.60
C ALA A 31 -7.92 -6.20 5.11
N GLN A 32 -6.96 -5.41 5.59
CA GLN A 32 -6.58 -5.44 7.01
C GLN A 32 -7.73 -4.98 7.91
N THR A 33 -7.91 -5.68 9.03
CA THR A 33 -8.92 -5.32 10.06
C THR A 33 -8.53 -4.11 10.89
N TYR A 34 -7.23 -3.79 10.93
CA TYR A 34 -6.75 -2.53 11.49
C TYR A 34 -6.85 -1.44 10.43
N GLU A 35 -7.50 -0.32 10.72
CA GLU A 35 -7.79 0.71 9.70
C GLU A 35 -6.79 1.88 9.69
N ASN A 36 -6.15 2.17 10.83
CA ASN A 36 -5.27 3.34 10.97
C ASN A 36 -3.85 3.05 10.45
N TRP A 37 -3.72 2.88 9.14
CA TRP A 37 -2.44 2.65 8.47
C TRP A 37 -2.27 3.48 7.21
N GLU A 38 -1.04 3.55 6.71
CA GLU A 38 -0.71 3.97 5.35
C GLU A 38 0.33 3.04 4.74
N ALA A 39 0.27 2.85 3.43
CA ALA A 39 1.30 2.17 2.65
C ALA A 39 2.06 3.22 1.84
N VAL A 40 3.38 3.20 1.94
CA VAL A 40 4.27 4.06 1.15
C VAL A 40 5.03 3.16 0.17
N CYS A 41 4.63 3.21 -1.09
CA CYS A 41 5.18 2.37 -2.14
C CYS A 41 6.32 3.10 -2.85
N VAL A 42 7.54 2.62 -2.66
CA VAL A 42 8.74 3.21 -3.25
C VAL A 42 9.10 2.41 -4.51
N ASN A 43 8.70 2.92 -5.68
CA ASN A 43 9.13 2.34 -6.94
C ASN A 43 10.62 2.61 -7.17
N ASP A 44 11.45 1.56 -7.11
CA ASP A 44 12.90 1.62 -7.28
C ASP A 44 13.30 1.46 -8.75
N GLY A 45 12.61 2.20 -9.64
CA GLY A 45 12.86 2.16 -11.08
C GLY A 45 12.49 0.84 -11.74
N SER A 46 11.40 0.19 -11.30
CA SER A 46 10.92 -1.03 -11.94
C SER A 46 10.60 -0.81 -13.43
N PRO A 47 11.10 -1.65 -14.34
CA PRO A 47 10.89 -1.48 -15.79
C PRO A 47 9.56 -2.06 -16.29
N ASP A 48 8.77 -2.66 -15.39
CA ASP A 48 7.54 -3.39 -15.67
C ASP A 48 6.30 -2.55 -15.28
N ASN A 49 5.09 -3.14 -15.30
CA ASN A 49 3.85 -2.37 -15.09
C ASN A 49 3.56 -2.02 -13.63
N CYS A 50 4.53 -2.15 -12.71
CA CYS A 50 4.35 -1.84 -11.29
C CYS A 50 3.80 -0.42 -11.06
N ILE A 51 4.26 0.59 -11.80
CA ILE A 51 3.79 1.98 -11.66
C ILE A 51 2.29 2.09 -11.92
N ASP A 52 1.78 1.41 -12.94
CA ASP A 52 0.37 1.53 -13.33
C ASP A 52 -0.53 0.80 -12.32
N ILE A 53 -0.08 -0.33 -11.79
CA ILE A 53 -0.72 -1.00 -10.65
C ILE A 53 -0.76 -0.03 -9.45
N LEU A 54 0.36 0.59 -9.06
CA LEU A 54 0.39 1.54 -7.94
C LEU A 54 -0.58 2.71 -8.13
N LYS A 55 -0.66 3.27 -9.34
CA LYS A 55 -1.60 4.36 -9.68
C LYS A 55 -3.07 3.93 -9.61
N GLU A 56 -3.38 2.69 -9.98
CA GLU A 56 -4.74 2.17 -9.84
C GLU A 56 -5.13 2.07 -8.36
N TYR A 57 -4.25 1.51 -7.54
CA TYR A 57 -4.50 1.33 -6.12
C TYR A 57 -4.55 2.65 -5.34
N SER A 58 -3.71 3.64 -5.66
CA SER A 58 -3.76 4.96 -5.01
C SER A 58 -5.04 5.74 -5.34
N LYS A 59 -5.68 5.47 -6.49
CA LYS A 59 -7.02 5.98 -6.81
C LYS A 59 -8.12 5.24 -6.05
N ARG A 60 -7.94 3.95 -5.79
CA ARG A 60 -8.92 3.08 -5.11
C ARG A 60 -8.92 3.28 -3.60
N ASP A 61 -7.75 3.48 -2.99
CA ASP A 61 -7.58 3.60 -1.54
C ASP A 61 -6.57 4.70 -1.21
N ASN A 62 -7.02 5.74 -0.51
CA ASN A 62 -6.21 6.92 -0.17
C ASN A 62 -5.10 6.64 0.85
N ARG A 63 -5.10 5.46 1.49
CA ARG A 63 -4.05 5.01 2.41
C ARG A 63 -2.81 4.53 1.65
N ILE A 64 -2.92 4.26 0.34
CA ILE A 64 -1.81 3.83 -0.51
C ILE A 64 -1.21 5.06 -1.22
N LYS A 65 0.07 5.31 -0.94
CA LYS A 65 0.84 6.47 -1.42
C LYS A 65 2.05 6.04 -2.23
#